data_AF-A0A0R2AE37-F1
#
_entry.id   AF-A0A0R2AE37-F1
#
_cell.length_a   1.000
_cell.length_b   1.000
_cell.length_c   1.000
_cell.angle_alpha   90.00
_cell.angle_beta   90.00
_cell.angle_gamma   90.00
#
_symmetry.space_group_name_H-M   'P 1'
#
loop_
_entity.id
_entity.type
_entity.pdbx_description
1 polymer ?
#
loop_
_entity_poly.entity_id
_entity_poly.type
_entity_poly.pdbx_seq_one_letter_code
_entity_poly.pdbx_strand_id
1 'polypeptide(L)'
;MIVMIENTWNDANIAKLKRIMITDPFTNECLNLDECADSFGITLTTMRRRIYEMRRNGQLPQFKPTEYHDAYQRPYTEREIKTIATMLNAGRTTIEVADQMERTKKGIEFLRIKLVDQGRVAPVCKRWSAAEDQFILENIQLDKNGICVNTAWLAHELVRARSGVEHRLTKLRKQNKLPKPTRRGASDPGIEIWLDFKKKWLKQTFKRW
;
A
#
# COMPACT_ATOMS: atom_id res chain seq x y z
N MET A 1 -5.90 -34.87 -36.46
CA MET A 1 -6.33 -35.61 -35.25
C MET A 1 -5.71 -34.94 -34.05
N ILE A 2 -6.50 -34.25 -33.22
CA ILE A 2 -6.03 -33.77 -31.92
C ILE A 2 -6.09 -35.00 -31.01
N VAL A 3 -4.92 -35.55 -30.68
CA VAL A 3 -4.82 -36.64 -29.71
C VAL A 3 -5.25 -36.04 -28.36
N MET A 4 -6.46 -36.36 -27.92
CA MET A 4 -6.90 -36.09 -26.56
C MET A 4 -6.09 -37.00 -25.65
N ILE A 5 -4.96 -36.50 -25.16
CA ILE A 5 -4.13 -37.18 -24.17
C ILE A 5 -5.01 -37.39 -22.94
N GLU A 6 -5.37 -38.65 -22.65
CA GLU A 6 -6.10 -39.01 -21.44
C GLU A 6 -5.30 -38.50 -20.23
N ASN A 7 -5.89 -37.53 -19.53
CA ASN A 7 -5.28 -36.74 -18.46
C ASN A 7 -5.28 -37.53 -17.13
N THR A 8 -4.90 -38.80 -17.19
CA THR A 8 -4.85 -39.70 -16.04
C THR A 8 -3.46 -39.62 -15.40
N TRP A 9 -3.41 -38.86 -14.30
CA TRP A 9 -2.27 -38.86 -13.39
C TRP A 9 -2.24 -40.17 -12.60
N ASN A 10 -1.73 -41.22 -13.26
CA ASN A 10 -1.48 -42.52 -12.68
C ASN A 10 -0.17 -42.51 -11.86
N ASP A 11 0.06 -43.57 -11.09
CA ASP A 11 1.24 -43.70 -10.22
C ASP A 11 2.56 -43.63 -11.01
N ALA A 12 2.56 -44.09 -12.27
CA ALA A 12 3.72 -44.01 -13.16
C ALA A 12 4.07 -42.56 -13.54
N ASN A 13 3.06 -41.75 -13.87
CA ASN A 13 3.23 -40.33 -14.19
C ASN A 13 3.65 -39.53 -12.95
N ILE A 14 3.14 -39.88 -11.78
CA ILE A 14 3.56 -39.27 -10.51
C ILE A 14 5.02 -39.63 -10.20
N ALA A 15 5.41 -40.89 -10.38
CA ALA A 15 6.79 -41.33 -10.20
C ALA A 15 7.75 -40.65 -11.19
N LYS A 16 7.33 -40.48 -12.45
CA LYS A 16 8.08 -39.71 -13.46
C LYS A 16 8.25 -38.26 -13.01
N LEU A 17 7.17 -37.60 -12.57
CA LEU A 17 7.22 -36.23 -12.08
C LEU A 17 8.19 -36.08 -10.90
N LYS A 18 8.14 -36.97 -9.91
CA LYS A 18 9.05 -36.95 -8.75
C LYS A 18 10.54 -37.07 -9.13
N ARG A 19 10.87 -37.74 -10.23
CA ARG A 19 12.26 -37.88 -10.70
C ARG A 19 12.80 -36.62 -11.38
N ILE A 20 11.94 -35.90 -12.10
CA ILE A 20 12.35 -34.71 -12.85
C ILE A 20 12.17 -33.41 -12.05
N MET A 21 11.29 -33.42 -11.05
CA MET A 21 10.94 -32.23 -10.29
C MET A 21 12.08 -31.86 -9.35
N ILE A 22 12.56 -30.63 -9.49
CA ILE A 22 13.55 -30.01 -8.61
C ILE A 22 12.79 -29.15 -7.61
N THR A 23 12.90 -29.49 -6.33
CA THR A 23 12.26 -28.74 -5.26
C THR A 23 13.26 -28.02 -4.38
N ASP A 24 12.89 -26.84 -3.90
CA ASP A 24 13.60 -26.17 -2.81
C ASP A 24 13.57 -27.06 -1.55
N PRO A 25 14.73 -27.40 -0.96
CA PRO A 25 14.81 -28.26 0.23
C PRO A 25 14.06 -27.73 1.46
N PHE A 26 13.84 -26.41 1.55
CA PHE A 26 13.14 -25.80 2.70
C PHE A 26 11.65 -25.64 2.41
N THR A 27 11.31 -24.92 1.34
CA THR A 27 9.91 -24.57 1.06
C THR A 27 9.13 -25.66 0.34
N ASN A 28 9.80 -26.65 -0.23
CA ASN A 28 9.24 -27.61 -1.18
C ASN A 28 8.65 -26.95 -2.44
N GLU A 29 9.00 -25.70 -2.76
CA GLU A 29 8.62 -25.06 -4.02
C GLU A 29 9.20 -25.83 -5.21
N CYS A 30 8.45 -25.97 -6.30
CA CYS A 30 8.96 -26.56 -7.54
C CYS A 30 9.68 -25.48 -8.34
N LEU A 31 11.00 -25.59 -8.48
CA LEU A 31 11.86 -24.59 -9.11
C LEU A 31 11.86 -24.70 -10.65
N ASN A 32 11.68 -25.91 -11.18
CA ASN A 32 11.70 -26.19 -12.61
C ASN A 32 10.31 -26.52 -13.19
N LEU A 33 9.32 -25.73 -12.79
CA LEU A 33 7.93 -25.97 -13.12
C LEU A 33 7.64 -25.94 -14.63
N ASP A 34 8.31 -25.04 -15.37
CA ASP A 34 8.20 -24.93 -16.83
C ASP A 34 8.68 -26.21 -17.53
N GLU A 35 9.88 -26.69 -17.17
CA GLU A 35 10.45 -27.94 -17.71
C GLU A 35 9.57 -29.15 -17.39
N CYS A 36 9.00 -29.18 -16.18
CA CYS A 36 8.02 -30.20 -15.81
C CYS A 36 6.81 -30.13 -16.75
N ALA A 37 6.23 -28.95 -16.98
CA ALA A 37 5.07 -28.79 -17.85
C ALA A 37 5.34 -29.27 -19.29
N ASP A 38 6.50 -28.90 -19.83
CA ASP A 38 6.95 -29.30 -21.17
C ASP A 38 7.12 -30.83 -21.29
N SER A 39 7.70 -31.48 -20.29
CA SER A 39 7.93 -32.93 -20.28
C SER A 39 6.65 -33.80 -20.30
N PHE A 40 5.51 -33.19 -19.94
CA PHE A 40 4.18 -33.80 -19.95
C PHE A 40 3.29 -33.22 -21.07
N GLY A 41 3.78 -32.25 -21.85
CA GLY A 41 3.02 -31.61 -22.93
C GLY A 41 1.77 -30.86 -22.45
N ILE A 42 1.80 -30.32 -21.22
CA ILE A 42 0.68 -29.58 -20.63
C ILE A 42 1.05 -28.14 -20.35
N THR A 43 0.05 -27.27 -20.20
CA THR A 43 0.32 -25.87 -19.84
C THR A 43 0.86 -25.75 -18.41
N LEU A 44 1.68 -24.72 -18.17
CA LEU A 44 2.18 -24.39 -16.82
C LEU A 44 1.04 -24.24 -15.80
N THR A 45 -0.06 -23.59 -16.18
CA THR A 45 -1.24 -23.44 -15.30
C THR A 45 -1.82 -24.79 -14.90
N THR A 46 -1.93 -25.72 -15.85
CA THR A 46 -2.36 -27.09 -15.57
C THR A 46 -1.37 -27.78 -14.64
N MET A 47 -0.06 -27.68 -14.90
CA MET A 47 0.98 -28.30 -14.05
C MET A 47 0.92 -27.78 -12.61
N ARG A 48 0.79 -26.45 -12.40
CA ARG A 48 0.62 -25.85 -11.06
C ARG A 48 -0.57 -26.45 -10.32
N ARG A 49 -1.71 -26.56 -11.00
CA ARG A 49 -2.93 -27.14 -10.43
C ARG A 49 -2.71 -28.60 -10.04
N ARG A 50 -2.03 -29.39 -10.87
CA ARG A 50 -1.73 -30.80 -10.59
C ARG A 50 -0.82 -30.97 -9.39
N ILE A 51 0.25 -30.20 -9.30
CA ILE A 51 1.14 -30.20 -8.11
C ILE A 51 0.35 -29.83 -6.85
N TYR A 52 -0.53 -28.81 -6.93
CA TYR A 52 -1.38 -28.44 -5.81
C TYR A 52 -2.32 -29.58 -5.38
N GLU A 53 -2.99 -30.23 -6.33
CA GLU A 53 -3.85 -31.40 -6.09
C GLU A 53 -3.07 -32.56 -5.45
N MET A 54 -1.88 -32.87 -5.97
CA MET A 54 -1.01 -33.92 -5.41
C MET A 54 -0.55 -33.62 -3.99
N ARG A 55 -0.22 -32.36 -3.70
CA ARG A 55 0.10 -31.93 -2.33
C ARG A 55 -1.11 -32.11 -1.41
N ARG A 56 -2.31 -31.71 -1.86
CA ARG A 56 -3.55 -31.89 -1.09
C ARG A 56 -3.83 -33.35 -0.75
N ASN A 57 -3.52 -34.24 -1.69
CA ASN A 57 -3.71 -35.70 -1.55
C ASN A 57 -2.54 -36.40 -0.82
N GLY A 58 -1.52 -35.67 -0.36
CA GLY A 58 -0.36 -36.22 0.35
C GLY A 58 0.66 -36.95 -0.54
N GLN A 59 0.51 -36.90 -1.86
CA GLN A 59 1.43 -37.53 -2.81
C GLN A 59 2.75 -36.76 -2.96
N LEU A 60 2.72 -35.45 -2.67
CA LEU A 60 3.87 -34.54 -2.63
C LEU A 60 3.92 -33.82 -1.26
N PRO A 61 5.11 -33.42 -0.78
CA PRO A 61 5.24 -32.66 0.46
C PRO A 61 4.55 -31.31 0.37
N GLN A 62 4.01 -30.84 1.51
CA GLN A 62 3.33 -29.55 1.58
C GLN A 62 4.27 -28.39 1.28
N PHE A 63 3.74 -27.40 0.56
CA PHE A 63 4.46 -26.16 0.30
C PHE A 63 4.50 -25.29 1.55
N LYS A 64 5.70 -24.85 1.93
CA LYS A 64 5.97 -24.11 3.15
C LYS A 64 6.52 -22.71 2.84
N PRO A 65 5.67 -21.75 2.44
CA PRO A 65 6.12 -20.41 2.06
C PRO A 65 6.71 -19.61 3.23
N THR A 66 6.50 -20.01 4.47
CA THR A 66 7.08 -19.33 5.63
C THR A 66 8.58 -19.62 5.81
N GLU A 67 9.07 -20.70 5.19
CA GLU A 67 10.45 -21.17 5.29
C GLU A 67 11.35 -20.62 4.16
N TYR A 68 10.86 -19.68 3.33
CA TYR A 68 11.70 -18.99 2.35
C TYR A 68 12.90 -18.35 3.05
N HIS A 69 14.08 -18.50 2.45
CA HIS A 69 15.28 -17.80 2.92
C HIS A 69 15.22 -16.30 2.62
N ASP A 70 14.68 -15.92 1.46
CA ASP A 70 14.48 -14.51 1.13
C ASP A 70 13.32 -13.92 1.95
N ALA A 71 13.57 -12.77 2.57
CA ALA A 71 12.56 -12.00 3.27
C ALA A 71 11.52 -11.37 2.32
N TYR A 72 11.87 -11.22 1.04
CA TYR A 72 10.99 -10.70 0.01
C TYR A 72 9.85 -11.71 -0.28
N GLN A 73 8.61 -11.24 -0.23
CA GLN A 73 7.37 -12.02 -0.41
C GLN A 73 7.11 -13.16 0.58
N ARG A 74 8.06 -13.49 1.47
CA ARG A 74 7.83 -14.43 2.58
C ARG A 74 6.69 -13.94 3.49
N PRO A 75 5.62 -14.73 3.73
CA PRO A 75 4.55 -14.36 4.64
C PRO A 75 5.06 -14.11 6.06
N TYR A 76 4.31 -13.32 6.83
CA TYR A 76 4.56 -13.14 8.25
C TYR A 76 3.88 -14.25 9.04
N THR A 77 4.63 -14.86 9.96
CA THR A 77 4.08 -15.76 10.97
C THR A 77 3.35 -14.98 12.06
N GLU A 78 2.40 -15.60 12.76
CA GLU A 78 1.67 -14.92 13.84
C GLU A 78 2.60 -14.44 14.97
N ARG A 79 3.71 -15.17 15.21
CA ARG A 79 4.75 -14.77 16.16
C ARG A 79 5.45 -13.48 15.71
N GLU A 80 5.88 -13.40 14.46
CA GLU A 80 6.47 -12.18 13.89
C GLU A 80 5.48 -11.01 13.97
N ILE A 81 4.21 -11.24 13.62
CA ILE A 81 3.17 -10.21 13.68
C ILE A 81 3.01 -9.68 15.11
N LYS A 82 2.97 -10.56 16.11
CA LYS A 82 2.87 -10.17 17.52
C LYS A 82 4.09 -9.35 17.96
N THR A 83 5.30 -9.77 17.61
CA THR A 83 6.53 -9.04 17.93
C THR A 83 6.54 -7.66 17.28
N ILE A 84 6.23 -7.58 15.98
CA ILE A 84 6.15 -6.33 15.22
C ILE A 84 5.12 -5.39 15.84
N ALA A 85 3.93 -5.89 16.19
CA ALA A 85 2.89 -5.08 16.82
C ALA A 85 3.36 -4.49 18.16
N THR A 86 4.02 -5.29 18.99
CA THR A 86 4.59 -4.83 20.27
C THR A 86 5.64 -3.74 20.05
N MET A 87 6.55 -3.91 19.09
CA MET A 87 7.59 -2.92 18.78
C MET A 87 6.99 -1.60 18.27
N LEU A 88 5.98 -1.68 17.40
CA LEU A 88 5.29 -0.50 16.87
C LEU A 88 4.51 0.25 17.97
N ASN A 89 3.84 -0.47 18.88
CA ASN A 89 3.15 0.14 20.02
C ASN A 89 4.12 0.73 21.05
N ALA A 90 5.34 0.21 21.15
CA ALA A 90 6.42 0.79 21.93
C ALA A 90 7.02 2.08 21.30
N GLY A 91 6.50 2.53 20.15
CA GLY A 91 6.94 3.76 19.50
C GLY A 91 8.14 3.62 18.57
N ARG A 92 8.61 2.40 18.29
CA ARG A 92 9.71 2.18 17.34
C ARG A 92 9.29 2.57 15.92
N THR A 93 10.25 3.11 15.17
CA THR A 93 10.02 3.51 13.79
C THR A 93 9.89 2.29 12.88
N THR A 94 9.20 2.46 11.75
CA THR A 94 9.05 1.38 10.77
C THR A 94 10.37 0.91 10.17
N ILE A 95 11.39 1.79 10.14
CA ILE A 95 12.73 1.46 9.65
C ILE A 95 13.43 0.56 10.67
N GLU A 96 13.47 0.95 11.95
CA GLU A 96 14.08 0.13 13.02
C GLU A 96 13.43 -1.25 13.14
N VAL A 97 12.10 -1.32 13.00
CA VAL A 97 11.38 -2.60 13.01
C VAL A 97 11.73 -3.44 11.79
N ALA A 98 11.88 -2.82 10.62
CA ALA A 98 12.26 -3.51 9.40
C ALA A 98 13.68 -4.08 9.50
N ASP A 99 14.63 -3.27 9.99
CA ASP A 99 16.02 -3.67 10.16
C ASP A 99 16.15 -4.82 11.18
N GLN A 100 15.48 -4.71 12.33
CA GLN A 100 15.53 -5.75 13.36
C GLN A 100 14.85 -7.06 12.94
N MET A 101 13.81 -7.00 12.11
CA MET A 101 13.08 -8.19 11.64
C MET A 101 13.63 -8.73 10.31
N GLU A 102 14.71 -8.13 9.79
CA GLU A 102 15.29 -8.43 8.47
C GLU A 102 14.22 -8.41 7.36
N ARG A 103 13.32 -7.41 7.41
CA ARG A 103 12.24 -7.22 6.44
C ARG A 103 12.40 -5.93 5.68
N THR A 104 11.70 -5.83 4.55
CA THR A 104 11.64 -4.57 3.83
C THR A 104 10.79 -3.55 4.60
N LYS A 105 11.24 -2.28 4.63
CA LYS A 105 10.48 -1.15 5.18
C LYS A 105 9.05 -1.13 4.66
N LYS A 106 8.88 -1.28 3.34
CA LYS A 106 7.56 -1.30 2.67
C LYS A 106 6.67 -2.45 3.16
N GLY A 107 7.26 -3.62 3.42
CA GLY A 107 6.55 -4.76 3.99
C GLY A 107 5.98 -4.46 5.38
N ILE A 108 6.78 -3.84 6.25
CA ILE A 108 6.33 -3.43 7.59
C ILE A 108 5.30 -2.30 7.51
N GLU A 109 5.45 -1.34 6.60
CA GLU A 109 4.46 -0.28 6.37
C GLU A 109 3.08 -0.85 6.01
N PHE A 110 3.03 -1.81 5.07
CA PHE A 110 1.78 -2.48 4.71
C PHE A 110 1.20 -3.30 5.86
N LEU A 111 2.04 -4.06 6.57
CA LEU A 111 1.60 -4.83 7.72
C LEU A 111 1.03 -3.92 8.80
N ARG A 112 1.68 -2.78 9.05
CA ARG A 112 1.20 -1.79 10.01
C ARG A 112 -0.16 -1.24 9.66
N ILE A 113 -0.42 -0.89 8.40
CA ILE A 113 -1.75 -0.44 7.96
C ILE A 113 -2.81 -1.48 8.33
N LYS A 114 -2.57 -2.77 8.01
CA LYS A 114 -3.48 -3.87 8.38
C LYS A 114 -3.67 -3.99 9.89
N LEU A 115 -2.60 -3.87 10.67
CA LEU A 115 -2.66 -3.96 12.14
C LEU A 115 -3.43 -2.79 12.76
N VAL A 116 -3.31 -1.58 12.19
CA VAL A 116 -4.07 -0.41 12.63
C VAL A 116 -5.55 -0.54 12.27
N ASP A 117 -5.88 -1.12 11.11
CA ASP A 117 -7.27 -1.41 10.72
C ASP A 117 -7.90 -2.49 11.61
N GLN A 118 -7.10 -3.46 12.06
CA GLN A 118 -7.50 -4.49 13.03
C GLN A 118 -7.52 -4.01 14.49
N GLY A 119 -7.08 -2.78 14.77
CA GLY A 119 -6.97 -2.26 16.15
C GLY A 119 -5.86 -2.87 17.00
N ARG A 120 -4.93 -3.63 16.41
CA ARG A 120 -3.78 -4.24 17.11
C ARG A 120 -2.64 -3.25 17.35
N VAL A 121 -2.57 -2.18 16.54
CA VAL A 121 -1.54 -1.13 16.64
C VAL A 121 -2.20 0.24 16.62
N ALA A 122 -1.70 1.16 17.44
CA ALA A 122 -2.18 2.54 17.44
C ALA A 122 -1.82 3.26 16.12
N PRO A 123 -2.75 4.03 15.53
CA PRO A 123 -2.43 4.84 14.35
C PRO A 123 -1.38 5.91 14.69
N VAL A 124 -0.47 6.24 13.75
CA VAL A 124 0.50 7.36 13.93
C VAL A 124 -0.25 8.66 14.20
N CYS A 125 -1.31 8.87 13.43
CA CYS A 125 -2.02 10.13 13.39
C CYS A 125 -3.48 9.86 13.74
N LYS A 126 -4.06 10.76 14.54
CA LYS A 126 -5.49 10.76 14.85
C LYS A 126 -6.29 10.67 13.54
N ARG A 127 -7.16 9.66 13.43
CA ARG A 127 -8.08 9.54 12.28
C ARG A 127 -9.05 10.72 12.26
N TRP A 128 -9.54 11.07 11.08
CA TRP A 128 -10.57 12.10 10.93
C TRP A 128 -11.93 11.55 11.33
N SER A 129 -12.63 12.21 12.24
CA SER A 129 -13.99 11.83 12.62
C SER A 129 -15.03 12.42 11.65
N ALA A 130 -16.23 11.85 11.65
CA ALA A 130 -17.34 12.41 10.88
C ALA A 130 -17.73 13.81 11.38
N ALA A 131 -17.62 14.07 12.68
CA ALA A 131 -17.87 15.39 13.26
C ALA A 131 -16.82 16.42 12.81
N GLU A 132 -15.53 16.05 12.75
CA GLU A 132 -14.48 16.92 12.23
C GLU A 132 -14.70 17.22 10.73
N ASP A 133 -15.14 16.23 9.95
CA ASP A 133 -15.51 16.44 8.55
C ASP A 133 -16.68 17.42 8.43
N GLN A 134 -17.72 17.23 9.22
CA GLN A 134 -18.90 18.08 9.19
C GLN A 134 -18.55 19.53 9.56
N PHE A 135 -17.76 19.70 10.62
CA PHE A 135 -17.25 21.01 11.02
C PHE A 135 -16.50 21.71 9.89
N ILE A 136 -15.63 20.99 9.16
CA ILE A 136 -14.94 21.55 7.99
C ILE A 136 -15.93 21.99 6.93
N LEU A 137 -16.91 21.15 6.59
CA LEU A 137 -17.87 21.44 5.52
C LEU A 137 -18.75 22.66 5.84
N GLU A 138 -19.09 22.86 7.11
CA GLU A 138 -19.92 23.98 7.57
C GLU A 138 -19.15 25.31 7.65
N ASN A 139 -17.86 25.25 7.98
CA ASN A 139 -17.08 26.46 8.31
C ASN A 139 -15.98 26.79 7.28
N ILE A 140 -15.87 26.03 6.19
CA ILE A 140 -14.89 26.31 5.14
C ILE A 140 -15.23 27.60 4.40
N GLN A 141 -14.22 28.45 4.23
CA GLN A 141 -14.30 29.63 3.39
C GLN A 141 -13.49 29.38 2.12
N LEU A 142 -14.17 29.47 0.98
CA LEU A 142 -13.58 29.29 -0.34
C LEU A 142 -13.48 30.64 -1.05
N ASP A 143 -12.38 30.86 -1.77
CA ASP A 143 -12.28 31.97 -2.72
C ASP A 143 -13.04 31.67 -4.02
N LYS A 144 -13.00 32.62 -4.96
CA LYS A 144 -13.62 32.50 -6.30
C LYS A 144 -13.09 31.30 -7.11
N ASN A 145 -11.95 30.73 -6.72
CA ASN A 145 -11.29 29.60 -7.37
C ASN A 145 -11.52 28.29 -6.60
N GLY A 146 -12.34 28.27 -5.54
CA GLY A 146 -12.57 27.08 -4.72
C GLY A 146 -11.37 26.68 -3.87
N ILE A 147 -10.42 27.61 -3.63
CA ILE A 147 -9.28 27.45 -2.73
C ILE A 147 -9.71 27.87 -1.32
N CYS A 148 -9.32 27.08 -0.31
CA CYS A 148 -9.67 27.39 1.07
C CYS A 148 -8.77 28.50 1.61
N VAL A 149 -9.37 29.61 2.01
CA VAL A 149 -8.65 30.80 2.50
C VAL A 149 -8.45 30.77 4.03
N ASN A 150 -9.33 30.07 4.76
CA ASN A 150 -9.30 30.00 6.23
C ASN A 150 -8.67 28.71 6.78
N THR A 151 -7.75 28.07 6.04
CA THR A 151 -7.09 26.81 6.46
C THR A 151 -6.38 26.91 7.82
N ALA A 152 -5.75 28.05 8.11
CA ALA A 152 -5.09 28.27 9.40
C ALA A 152 -6.08 28.32 10.57
N TRP A 153 -7.24 28.96 10.36
CA TRP A 153 -8.30 29.01 11.35
C TRP A 153 -8.93 27.63 11.58
N LEU A 154 -9.23 26.88 10.51
CA LEU A 154 -9.72 25.49 10.62
C LEU A 154 -8.73 24.59 11.39
N ALA A 155 -7.43 24.76 11.14
CA ALA A 155 -6.39 24.00 11.82
C ALA A 155 -6.34 24.29 13.32
N HIS A 156 -6.53 25.55 13.70
CA HIS A 156 -6.62 25.97 15.10
C HIS A 156 -7.82 25.32 15.80
N GLU A 157 -9.03 25.47 15.25
CA GLU A 157 -10.27 24.95 15.85
C GLU A 157 -10.29 23.43 15.98
N LEU A 158 -9.73 22.72 15.00
CA LEU A 158 -9.68 21.26 15.00
C LEU A 158 -8.50 20.70 15.81
N VAL A 159 -7.61 21.57 16.31
CA VAL A 159 -6.36 21.21 16.98
C VAL A 159 -5.55 20.23 16.09
N ARG A 160 -5.38 20.61 14.82
CA ARG A 160 -4.66 19.82 13.80
C ARG A 160 -3.57 20.65 13.16
N ALA A 161 -2.54 19.97 12.65
CA ALA A 161 -1.58 20.64 11.77
C ALA A 161 -2.27 21.15 10.50
N ARG A 162 -1.88 22.34 10.04
CA ARG A 162 -2.38 22.95 8.80
C ARG A 162 -2.26 22.03 7.59
N SER A 163 -1.12 21.37 7.43
CA SER A 163 -0.89 20.38 6.37
C SER A 163 -1.86 19.19 6.44
N GLY A 164 -2.25 18.79 7.65
CA GLY A 164 -3.26 17.77 7.89
C GLY A 164 -4.65 18.19 7.38
N VAL A 165 -5.05 19.43 7.65
CA VAL A 165 -6.30 20.01 7.13
C VAL A 165 -6.25 20.09 5.60
N GLU A 166 -5.18 20.62 5.02
CA GLU A 166 -5.01 20.70 3.56
C GLU A 166 -5.09 19.33 2.87
N HIS A 167 -4.46 18.32 3.47
CA HIS A 167 -4.58 16.93 3.01
C HIS A 167 -6.02 16.42 3.13
N ARG A 168 -6.72 16.73 4.24
CA ARG A 168 -8.11 16.33 4.43
C ARG A 168 -9.05 16.97 3.43
N LEU A 169 -8.89 18.26 3.15
CA LEU A 169 -9.65 18.96 2.10
C LEU A 169 -9.46 18.28 0.74
N THR A 170 -8.24 17.85 0.42
CA THR A 170 -7.96 17.10 -0.81
C THR A 170 -8.71 15.76 -0.84
N LYS A 171 -8.81 15.05 0.29
CA LYS A 171 -9.58 13.80 0.40
C LYS A 171 -11.08 14.04 0.26
N LEU A 172 -11.63 15.07 0.92
CA LEU A 172 -13.05 15.45 0.82
C LEU A 172 -13.44 15.81 -0.63
N ARG A 173 -12.55 16.49 -1.36
CA ARG A 173 -12.73 16.77 -2.80
C ARG A 173 -12.74 15.49 -3.66
N LYS A 174 -11.85 14.54 -3.37
CA LYS A 174 -11.86 13.22 -4.05
C LYS A 174 -13.15 12.44 -3.78
N GLN A 175 -13.80 12.70 -2.65
CA GLN A 175 -15.10 12.15 -2.28
C GLN A 175 -16.29 12.98 -2.81
N ASN A 176 -16.05 14.00 -3.64
CA ASN A 176 -17.06 14.93 -4.15
C ASN A 176 -17.84 15.71 -3.08
N LYS A 177 -17.33 15.79 -1.84
CA LYS A 177 -17.93 16.59 -0.76
C LYS A 177 -17.56 18.08 -0.83
N LEU A 178 -16.55 18.42 -1.62
CA LEU A 178 -16.08 19.79 -1.85
C LEU A 178 -15.80 20.01 -3.34
N PRO A 179 -15.99 21.24 -3.86
CA PRO A 179 -15.69 21.55 -5.24
C PRO A 179 -14.19 21.41 -5.53
N LYS A 180 -13.87 21.00 -6.76
CA LYS A 180 -12.49 20.95 -7.24
C LYS A 180 -11.96 22.38 -7.38
N PRO A 181 -10.75 22.68 -6.88
CA PRO A 181 -10.19 24.01 -6.99
C PRO A 181 -9.83 24.28 -8.46
N THR A 182 -10.22 25.44 -8.96
CA THR A 182 -9.85 25.91 -10.28
C THR A 182 -8.48 26.58 -10.16
N ARG A 183 -7.40 25.81 -10.34
CA ARG A 183 -6.06 26.41 -10.45
C ARG A 183 -5.97 27.06 -11.83
N ARG A 184 -6.35 28.33 -11.94
CA ARG A 184 -5.95 29.14 -13.09
C ARG A 184 -4.44 29.38 -12.92
N GLY A 185 -3.67 29.22 -14.00
CA GLY A 185 -2.23 29.47 -14.01
C GLY A 185 -1.92 30.95 -13.74
N ALA A 186 -0.73 31.42 -14.13
CA ALA A 186 -0.27 32.80 -13.91
C ALA A 186 -1.19 33.92 -14.47
N SER A 187 -2.27 33.59 -15.17
CA SER A 187 -3.26 34.47 -15.78
C SER A 187 -4.52 34.70 -14.92
N ASP A 188 -4.45 34.49 -13.60
CA ASP A 188 -5.56 34.80 -12.70
C ASP A 188 -5.66 36.31 -12.45
N PRO A 189 -6.84 36.97 -12.60
CA PRO A 189 -7.03 38.38 -12.26
C PRO A 189 -6.58 38.74 -10.82
N GLY A 190 -6.63 37.79 -9.89
CA GLY A 190 -6.11 37.98 -8.53
C GLY A 190 -4.58 38.12 -8.46
N ILE A 191 -3.85 37.51 -9.41
CA ILE A 191 -2.40 37.66 -9.55
C ILE A 191 -2.07 39.06 -10.05
N GLU A 192 -2.86 39.63 -10.97
CA GLU A 192 -2.67 41.01 -11.42
C GLU A 192 -2.85 42.00 -10.27
N ILE A 193 -3.88 41.82 -9.44
CA ILE A 193 -4.11 42.66 -8.24
C ILE A 193 -2.93 42.54 -7.26
N TRP A 194 -2.44 41.32 -7.02
CA TRP A 194 -1.30 41.09 -6.13
C TRP A 194 0.02 41.64 -6.70
N LEU A 195 0.26 41.49 -8.00
CA LEU A 195 1.41 42.05 -8.71
C LEU A 195 1.35 43.58 -8.74
N ASP A 196 0.17 44.18 -8.92
CA ASP A 196 -0.03 45.63 -8.87
C ASP A 196 0.19 46.18 -7.46
N PHE A 197 -0.33 45.48 -6.44
CA PHE A 197 -0.05 45.77 -5.03
C PHE A 197 1.45 45.71 -4.73
N LYS A 198 2.13 44.64 -5.16
CA LYS A 198 3.57 44.46 -4.98
C LYS A 198 4.39 45.55 -5.68
N LYS A 199 4.00 45.93 -6.91
CA LYS A 199 4.60 47.06 -7.65
C LYS A 199 4.41 48.39 -6.92
N LYS A 200 3.22 48.68 -6.41
CA LYS A 200 2.93 49.89 -5.62
C LYS A 200 3.74 49.93 -4.34
N TRP A 201 3.79 48.82 -3.60
CA TRP A 201 4.55 48.71 -2.36
C TRP A 201 6.05 48.92 -2.58
N LEU A 202 6.64 48.28 -3.60
CA LEU A 202 8.04 48.49 -3.99
C LEU A 202 8.33 49.94 -4.40
N LYS A 203 7.41 50.59 -5.15
CA LYS A 203 7.55 52.02 -5.48
C LYS A 203 7.50 52.92 -4.26
N GLN A 204 6.72 52.58 -3.25
CA GLN A 204 6.57 53.37 -2.03
C GLN A 204 7.76 53.21 -1.08
N THR A 205 8.34 52.01 -0.99
CA THR A 205 9.50 51.72 -0.14
C THR A 205 10.81 52.22 -0.72
N PHE A 206 10.98 52.19 -2.05
CA PHE A 206 12.20 52.67 -2.72
C PHE A 206 12.18 54.15 -3.12
N LYS A 207 11.05 54.87 -2.98
CA LYS A 207 11.00 56.34 -3.12
C LYS A 207 11.45 57.11 -1.87
N ARG A 208 11.80 56.41 -0.80
CA ARG A 208 12.18 56.98 0.51
C ARG A 208 13.70 57.07 0.73
N TRP A 209 14.49 56.89 -0.32
CA TRP A 209 15.94 57.09 -0.34
C TRP A 209 16.29 58.10 -1.43
#